data_AF-A0A4P6P5M3-F1
#
_entry.id   AF-A0A4P6P5M3-F1
#
_cell.length_a   1.000
_cell.length_b   1.000
_cell.length_c   1.000
_cell.angle_alpha   90.00
_cell.angle_beta   90.00
_cell.angle_gamma   90.00
#
_symmetry.space_group_name_H-M   'P 1'
#
loop_
_entity.id
_entity.type
_entity.pdbx_description
1 polymer ?
#
loop_
_entity_poly.entity_id
_entity_poly.type
_entity_poly.pdbx_seq_one_letter_code
_entity_poly.pdbx_strand_id
1 'polypeptide(L)'
;MKYKIISLILACYGVIGLSIVLFTELASPMVYVIATSLYVLIPTYGAWGVWHQKRIALITSMLLFISQSIRLVDKHSIMPHISPITVSFPITDFSQGSGYLIDCFAIAMFYSLAWLLKEQTNKKH
;
A
#
# COMPACT_ATOMS: atom_id res chain seq x y z
N MET A 1 -6.65 -19.09 -8.42
CA MET A 1 -7.36 -17.79 -8.64
C MET A 1 -6.89 -16.70 -7.67
N LYS A 2 -6.73 -16.97 -6.37
CA LYS A 2 -6.22 -16.03 -5.35
C LYS A 2 -5.03 -15.15 -5.75
N TYR A 3 -3.93 -15.72 -6.27
CA TYR A 3 -2.78 -14.93 -6.75
C TYR A 3 -3.17 -13.93 -7.84
N LYS A 4 -4.05 -14.31 -8.78
CA LYS A 4 -4.50 -13.42 -9.86
C LYS A 4 -5.34 -12.27 -9.32
N ILE A 5 -6.23 -12.55 -8.36
CA ILE A 5 -7.10 -11.54 -7.73
C ILE A 5 -6.25 -10.52 -6.97
N ILE A 6 -5.34 -10.99 -6.10
CA ILE A 6 -4.48 -10.11 -5.30
C ILE A 6 -3.53 -9.32 -6.21
N SER A 7 -2.98 -9.96 -7.26
CA SER A 7 -2.18 -9.28 -8.29
C SER A 7 -2.96 -8.17 -8.99
N LEU A 8 -4.22 -8.42 -9.36
CA LEU A 8 -5.08 -7.41 -9.97
C LEU A 8 -5.35 -6.23 -9.02
N ILE A 9 -5.63 -6.49 -7.74
CA ILE A 9 -5.84 -5.44 -6.73
C ILE A 9 -4.59 -4.57 -6.60
N LEU A 10 -3.39 -5.17 -6.55
CA LEU A 10 -2.12 -4.45 -6.51
C LEU A 10 -1.87 -3.62 -7.77
N ALA A 11 -2.23 -4.15 -8.94
CA ALA A 11 -2.12 -3.44 -10.21
C ALA A 11 -3.05 -2.23 -10.24
N CYS A 12 -4.31 -2.39 -9.84
CA CYS A 12 -5.26 -1.28 -9.71
C CYS A 12 -4.76 -0.24 -8.71
N TYR A 13 -4.24 -0.66 -7.56
CA TYR A 13 -3.65 0.24 -6.56
C TYR A 13 -2.50 1.06 -7.17
N GLY A 14 -1.59 0.42 -7.91
CA GLY A 14 -0.49 1.10 -8.59
C GLY A 14 -0.93 2.08 -9.67
N VAL A 15 -1.94 1.74 -10.48
CA VAL A 15 -2.49 2.61 -11.53
C VAL A 15 -3.21 3.82 -10.94
N ILE A 16 -4.02 3.62 -9.90
CA ILE A 16 -4.68 4.73 -9.19
C ILE A 16 -3.62 5.61 -8.55
N GLY A 17 -2.60 5.02 -7.90
CA GLY A 17 -1.49 5.77 -7.32
C GLY A 17 -0.72 6.59 -8.35
N LEU A 18 -0.48 6.04 -9.54
CA LEU A 18 0.15 6.78 -10.64
C LEU A 18 -0.71 7.96 -11.07
N SER A 19 -2.02 7.75 -11.20
CA SER A 19 -2.96 8.80 -11.56
C SER A 19 -2.93 9.93 -10.52
N ILE A 20 -2.97 9.60 -9.23
CA ILE A 20 -2.90 10.60 -8.16
C ILE A 20 -1.58 11.37 -8.23
N VAL A 21 -0.45 10.69 -8.40
CA VAL A 21 0.86 11.35 -8.49
C VAL A 21 0.96 12.28 -9.71
N LEU A 22 0.40 11.89 -10.86
CA LEU A 22 0.46 12.71 -12.09
C LEU A 22 -0.46 13.93 -12.05
N PHE A 23 -1.61 13.84 -11.38
CA PHE A 23 -2.63 14.90 -11.39
C PHE A 23 -2.68 15.73 -10.10
N THR A 24 -1.86 15.42 -9.09
CA THR A 24 -1.79 16.18 -7.83
C THR A 24 -0.53 17.02 -7.79
N GLU A 25 -0.66 18.27 -7.37
CA GLU A 25 0.46 19.15 -7.04
C GLU A 25 1.01 18.77 -5.65
N LEU A 26 2.12 18.03 -5.61
CA LEU A 26 2.79 17.65 -4.36
C LEU A 26 3.83 18.72 -3.97
N ALA A 27 4.01 18.90 -2.66
CA ALA A 27 4.76 20.02 -2.08
C ALA A 27 6.24 20.13 -2.50
N SER A 28 6.89 19.02 -2.89
CA SER A 28 8.28 19.05 -3.35
C SER A 28 8.65 17.85 -4.22
N PRO A 29 9.72 17.93 -5.04
CA PRO A 29 10.20 16.80 -5.84
C PRO A 29 10.51 15.54 -5.01
N MET A 30 10.97 15.71 -3.77
CA MET A 30 11.23 14.58 -2.87
C MET A 30 9.94 13.83 -2.53
N VAL A 31 8.84 14.55 -2.32
CA VAL A 31 7.52 13.95 -2.05
C VAL A 31 7.02 13.18 -3.27
N TYR A 32 7.27 13.67 -4.50
CA TYR A 32 6.99 12.91 -5.73
C TYR A 32 7.74 11.58 -5.78
N VAL A 33 9.03 11.56 -5.45
CA VAL A 33 9.85 10.34 -5.44
C VAL A 33 9.33 9.33 -4.41
N ILE A 34 9.03 9.80 -3.19
CA ILE A 34 8.48 8.97 -2.13
C ILE A 34 7.11 8.41 -2.54
N ALA A 35 6.21 9.27 -3.03
CA ALA A 35 4.88 8.87 -3.47
C ALA A 35 4.93 7.85 -4.64
N THR A 36 5.77 8.10 -5.65
CA THR A 36 5.95 7.19 -6.78
C THR A 36 6.48 5.84 -6.31
N SER A 37 7.46 5.85 -5.41
CA SER A 37 8.06 4.62 -4.88
C SER A 37 7.03 3.79 -4.10
N LEU A 38 6.32 4.42 -3.16
CA LEU A 38 5.39 3.74 -2.25
C LEU A 38 4.07 3.36 -2.91
N TYR A 39 3.54 4.22 -3.78
CA TYR A 39 2.18 4.08 -4.30
C TYR A 39 2.12 3.61 -5.76
N VAL A 40 3.25 3.55 -6.47
CA VAL A 40 3.31 3.06 -7.86
C VAL A 40 4.27 1.88 -8.00
N LEU A 41 5.55 2.08 -7.69
CA LEU A 41 6.60 1.09 -7.98
C LEU A 41 6.43 -0.17 -7.13
N ILE A 42 6.32 -0.04 -5.80
CA ILE A 42 6.16 -1.19 -4.90
C ILE A 42 4.87 -1.97 -5.21
N PRO A 43 3.68 -1.33 -5.36
CA PRO A 43 2.45 -2.03 -5.74
C PRO A 43 2.54 -2.72 -7.10
N THR A 44 3.14 -2.09 -8.11
CA THR A 44 3.28 -2.67 -9.46
C THR A 44 4.25 -3.86 -9.45
N TYR A 45 5.38 -3.74 -8.74
CA TYR A 45 6.30 -4.85 -8.51
C TYR A 45 5.63 -5.98 -7.73
N GLY A 46 4.82 -5.62 -6.73
CA GLY A 46 3.97 -6.54 -5.99
C GLY A 46 3.00 -7.29 -6.89
N ALA A 47 2.30 -6.59 -7.79
CA ALA A 47 1.36 -7.18 -8.73
C ALA A 47 2.05 -8.23 -9.62
N TRP A 48 3.17 -7.86 -10.24
CA TRP A 48 3.98 -8.79 -11.05
C TRP A 48 4.50 -9.97 -10.23
N GLY A 49 5.02 -9.70 -9.04
CA GLY A 49 5.64 -10.72 -8.22
C GLY A 49 4.64 -11.68 -7.59
N VAL A 50 3.46 -11.21 -7.20
CA VAL A 50 2.34 -12.07 -6.76
C VAL A 50 1.88 -12.95 -7.91
N TRP A 51 1.76 -12.42 -9.13
CA TRP A 51 1.40 -13.22 -10.31
C TRP A 51 2.38 -14.37 -10.57
N HIS A 52 3.69 -14.07 -10.46
CA HIS A 52 4.77 -15.04 -10.67
C HIS A 52 5.20 -15.78 -9.39
N GLN A 53 4.44 -15.63 -8.30
CA GLN A 53 4.69 -16.28 -7.00
C GLN A 53 6.14 -16.06 -6.50
N LYS A 54 6.63 -14.83 -6.58
CA LYS A 54 7.96 -14.42 -6.09
C LYS A 54 7.87 -14.03 -4.62
N ARG A 55 8.59 -14.79 -3.78
CA ARG A 55 8.59 -14.61 -2.31
C ARG A 55 9.00 -13.20 -1.88
N ILE A 56 10.03 -12.64 -2.51
CA ILE A 56 10.54 -11.30 -2.19
C ILE A 56 9.46 -10.25 -2.45
N ALA A 57 8.75 -10.34 -3.56
CA ALA A 57 7.69 -9.39 -3.90
C ALA A 57 6.48 -9.45 -2.94
N LEU A 58 6.14 -10.64 -2.43
CA LEU A 58 5.14 -10.79 -1.37
C LEU A 58 5.58 -10.04 -0.11
N ILE A 59 6.82 -10.27 0.34
CA ILE A 59 7.35 -9.63 1.55
C ILE A 59 7.44 -8.11 1.39
N THR A 60 7.93 -7.60 0.26
CA THR A 60 8.00 -6.15 0.01
C THR A 60 6.62 -5.50 -0.01
N SER A 61 5.64 -6.17 -0.62
CA SER A 61 4.25 -5.68 -0.62
C SER A 61 3.64 -5.70 0.78
N MET A 62 3.91 -6.75 1.57
CA MET A 62 3.47 -6.83 2.97
C MET A 62 4.03 -5.68 3.80
N LEU A 63 5.32 -5.38 3.66
CA LEU A 63 5.98 -4.27 4.38
C LEU A 63 5.35 -2.92 4.02
N LEU A 64 5.00 -2.71 2.74
CA LEU A 64 4.24 -1.53 2.35
C LEU A 64 2.90 -1.49 3.09
N PHE A 65 2.05 -2.52 2.97
CA PHE A 65 0.70 -2.45 3.53
C PHE A 65 0.66 -2.39 5.06
N ILE A 66 1.58 -3.06 5.76
CA ILE A 66 1.66 -2.93 7.23
C ILE A 66 2.05 -1.50 7.66
N SER A 67 2.94 -0.83 6.91
CA SER A 67 3.27 0.57 7.16
C SER A 67 2.09 1.52 6.94
N GLN A 68 1.14 1.14 6.08
CA GLN A 68 -0.05 1.94 5.77
C GLN A 68 -1.25 1.58 6.67
N SER A 69 -1.15 0.56 7.53
CA SER A 69 -2.25 0.13 8.42
C SER A 69 -2.61 1.18 9.45
N ILE A 70 -1.62 1.94 9.92
CA ILE A 70 -1.81 3.08 10.82
C ILE A 70 -1.13 4.28 10.18
N ARG A 71 -1.89 5.32 9.88
CA ARG A 71 -1.37 6.55 9.26
C ARG A 71 -1.59 7.73 10.18
N LEU A 72 -0.53 8.47 10.44
CA LEU A 72 -0.63 9.81 10.99
C LEU A 72 -1.05 10.75 9.88
N VAL A 73 -2.18 11.43 10.07
CA VAL A 73 -2.59 12.57 9.26
C VAL A 73 -2.11 13.82 9.98
N ASP A 74 -1.17 14.53 9.36
CA ASP A 74 -0.63 15.79 9.86
C ASP A 74 -0.21 16.69 8.68
N LYS A 75 -0.30 18.00 8.86
CA LYS A 75 0.10 19.01 7.86
C LYS A 75 1.60 18.99 7.57
N HIS A 76 2.41 18.48 8.50
CA HIS A 76 3.86 18.35 8.35
C HIS A 76 4.32 16.92 8.00
N SER A 77 3.39 16.00 7.73
CA SER A 77 3.75 14.63 7.38
C SER A 77 4.53 14.56 6.08
N ILE A 78 5.70 13.93 6.13
CA ILE A 78 6.53 13.63 4.95
C ILE A 78 5.82 12.61 4.05
N MET A 79 5.03 11.71 4.64
CA MET A 79 4.20 10.78 3.89
C MET A 79 2.93 11.49 3.43
N PRO A 80 2.71 11.62 2.11
CA PRO A 80 1.53 12.29 1.61
C PRO A 80 0.28 11.46 1.93
N HIS A 81 -0.79 12.12 2.37
CA HIS A 81 -2.08 11.49 2.72
C HIS A 81 -2.88 11.10 1.48
N ILE A 82 -2.27 10.30 0.62
CA ILE A 82 -2.76 10.01 -0.74
C ILE A 82 -2.86 8.51 -1.02
N SER A 83 -3.14 7.71 0.01
CA SER A 83 -3.26 6.27 -0.18
C SER A 83 -4.28 5.98 -1.29
N PRO A 84 -3.87 5.34 -2.41
CA PRO A 84 -4.69 5.19 -3.60
C PRO A 84 -6.04 4.51 -3.37
N ILE A 85 -6.06 3.53 -2.48
CA ILE A 85 -7.28 2.85 -2.03
C ILE A 85 -7.17 2.78 -0.51
N THR A 86 -8.17 3.33 0.16
CA THR A 86 -8.21 3.35 1.62
C THR A 86 -9.63 3.16 2.12
N VAL A 87 -9.77 2.39 3.19
CA VAL A 87 -11.00 2.31 4.00
C VAL A 87 -10.58 2.57 5.43
N SER A 88 -10.53 3.86 5.78
CA SER A 88 -9.93 4.33 7.03
C SER A 88 -10.92 4.94 8.01
N PHE A 89 -10.65 4.72 9.29
CA PHE A 89 -11.42 5.28 10.40
C PHE A 89 -10.51 6.09 11.33
N PRO A 90 -10.97 7.25 11.84
CA PRO A 90 -10.24 8.00 12.86
C PRO A 90 -10.24 7.23 14.18
N ILE A 91 -9.07 7.13 14.80
CA ILE A 91 -8.90 6.56 16.14
C ILE A 91 -8.73 7.66 17.19
N THR A 92 -8.26 8.84 16.77
CA THR A 92 -8.06 10.01 17.63
C THR A 92 -8.96 11.16 17.21
N ASP A 93 -9.11 12.14 18.10
CA ASP A 93 -9.71 13.43 17.76
C ASP A 93 -8.80 14.21 16.79
N PHE A 94 -9.41 14.84 15.79
CA PHE A 94 -8.78 15.67 14.76
C PHE A 94 -8.93 17.17 15.03
N SER A 95 -9.45 17.56 16.20
CA SER A 95 -9.69 18.96 16.58
C SER A 95 -8.46 19.88 16.44
N GLN A 96 -7.25 19.33 16.56
CA GLN A 96 -5.97 20.06 16.38
C GLN A 96 -5.43 20.00 14.94
N GLY A 97 -6.18 19.45 13.98
CA GLY A 97 -5.78 19.33 12.57
C GLY A 97 -4.82 18.17 12.28
N SER A 98 -4.51 17.33 13.27
CA SER A 98 -3.74 16.10 13.12
C SER A 98 -4.40 14.94 13.89
N GLY A 99 -4.15 13.71 13.46
CA GLY A 99 -4.74 12.53 14.08
C GLY A 99 -4.33 11.22 13.42
N TYR A 100 -4.67 10.09 14.04
CA TYR A 100 -4.35 8.77 13.52
C TYR A 100 -5.56 8.12 12.85
N LEU A 101 -5.30 7.51 11.69
CA LEU A 101 -6.23 6.66 10.97
C LEU A 101 -5.79 5.20 11.05
N ILE A 102 -6.74 4.30 11.26
CA ILE A 102 -6.57 2.87 10.97
C ILE A 102 -7.11 2.60 9.57
N ASP A 103 -6.39 1.83 8.74
CA ASP A 103 -6.83 1.47 7.38
C ASP A 103 -7.14 -0.02 7.27
N CYS A 104 -8.44 -0.34 7.19
CA CYS A 104 -8.93 -1.70 7.06
C CYS A 104 -8.54 -2.34 5.72
N PHE A 105 -8.44 -1.56 4.65
CA PHE A 105 -8.00 -2.08 3.35
C PHE A 105 -6.53 -2.50 3.41
N ALA A 106 -5.68 -1.66 3.99
CA ALA A 106 -4.25 -1.98 4.14
C ALA A 106 -4.05 -3.23 5.00
N ILE A 107 -4.78 -3.34 6.11
CA ILE A 107 -4.77 -4.52 6.99
C ILE A 107 -5.22 -5.78 6.23
N ALA A 108 -6.32 -5.70 5.48
CA ALA A 108 -6.82 -6.84 4.70
C ALA A 108 -5.83 -7.29 3.62
N MET A 109 -5.17 -6.35 2.95
CA MET A 109 -4.12 -6.64 1.97
C MET A 109 -2.90 -7.31 2.60
N PHE A 110 -2.45 -6.82 3.77
CA PHE A 110 -1.37 -7.46 4.52
C PHE A 110 -1.68 -8.93 4.85
N TYR A 111 -2.86 -9.22 5.41
CA TYR A 111 -3.26 -10.59 5.72
C TYR A 111 -3.41 -11.46 4.47
N SER A 112 -3.95 -10.92 3.38
CA SER A 112 -4.08 -11.63 2.11
C SER A 112 -2.72 -12.04 1.55
N LEU A 113 -1.73 -11.16 1.61
CA LEU A 113 -0.36 -11.44 1.18
C LEU A 113 0.34 -12.44 2.11
N ALA A 114 0.16 -12.31 3.43
CA ALA A 114 0.68 -13.25 4.40
C ALA A 114 0.14 -14.67 4.19
N TRP A 115 -1.14 -14.79 3.84
CA TRP A 115 -1.77 -16.06 3.49
C TRP A 115 -1.12 -16.69 2.25
N LEU A 116 -0.93 -15.92 1.17
CA LEU A 116 -0.23 -16.40 -0.03
C LEU A 116 1.22 -16.83 0.25
N LEU A 117 1.92 -16.11 1.13
CA LEU A 117 3.29 -16.42 1.53
C LEU A 117 3.37 -17.74 2.30
N LYS A 118 2.43 -17.97 3.24
CA LYS A 118 2.33 -19.23 4.00
C LYS A 118 2.11 -20.40 3.05
N GLU A 119 1.19 -20.29 2.11
CA GLU A 119 0.90 -21.35 1.14
C GLU A 119 2.08 -21.64 0.22
N GLN A 120 2.79 -20.61 -0.23
CA GLN A 120 3.99 -20.80 -1.05
C GLN A 120 5.09 -21.53 -0.27
N THR A 121 5.22 -21.27 1.03
CA THR A 121 6.19 -21.95 1.89
C THR A 121 5.82 -23.43 2.06
N ASN A 122 4.54 -23.73 2.28
CA ASN A 122 4.05 -25.11 2.44
C ASN A 122 4.22 -25.95 1.16
N LYS A 123 4.18 -25.36 -0.04
CA LYS A 123 4.41 -26.09 -1.30
C LYS A 123 5.86 -26.50 -1.54
N LYS A 124 6.82 -25.94 -0.79
CA LYS A 124 8.24 -26.26 -0.92
C LYS A 124 8.68 -27.40 0.00
N HIS A 125 7.82 -27.81 0.92
CA HIS A 125 7.99 -28.97 1.79
C HIS A 125 7.09 -30.10 1.31
#